data_AF-A0AAN4Z2P8-F1
#
_entry.id   AF-A0AAN4Z2P8-F1
#
_cell.length_a   1.000
_cell.length_b   1.000
_cell.length_c   1.000
_cell.angle_alpha   90.00
_cell.angle_beta   90.00
_cell.angle_gamma   90.00
#
_symmetry.space_group_name_H-M   'P 1'
#
loop_
_entity.id
_entity.type
_entity.pdbx_description
1 polymer ?
#
loop_
_entity_poly.entity_id
_entity_poly.type
_entity_poly.pdbx_seq_one_letter_code
_entity_poly.pdbx_strand_id
1 'polypeptide(L)'
;MWTNTCCSHPLGIAGETGSELDAAILGVKRAAQRKLEHELGIKPEQVPLDKFDFFTRIHYKAPSDGKWGEHEKLKPSPNEVRDTKYVSADELKTMFEQPGLKFTPWFKLICNSMLFEWWSHLGSPTLEKYKGEKGIRRM
;
A
#
# COMPACT_ATOMS: atom_id res chain seq x y z
N MET A 1 -5.95 11.19 -7.28
CA MET A 1 -6.77 10.59 -6.20
C MET A 1 -5.86 10.27 -5.03
N TRP A 2 -6.42 10.23 -3.81
CA TRP A 2 -5.76 9.72 -2.62
C TRP A 2 -5.76 8.19 -2.59
N THR A 3 -4.71 7.58 -2.03
CA THR A 3 -4.52 6.12 -1.95
C THR A 3 -3.55 5.77 -0.82
N ASN A 4 -3.30 4.48 -0.59
CA ASN A 4 -2.28 4.01 0.36
C ASN A 4 -0.85 4.33 -0.14
N THR A 5 0.14 4.17 0.75
CA THR A 5 1.52 4.67 0.61
C THR A 5 2.20 4.47 -0.75
N CYS A 6 2.01 3.32 -1.39
CA CYS A 6 2.57 2.99 -2.71
C CYS A 6 1.75 1.86 -3.34
N CYS A 7 1.50 1.92 -4.66
CA CYS A 7 0.75 0.90 -5.40
C CYS A 7 1.35 0.68 -6.79
N SER A 8 1.94 -0.49 -7.02
CA SER A 8 2.59 -0.83 -8.29
C SER A 8 2.68 -2.35 -8.49
N HIS A 9 3.30 -2.77 -9.57
CA HIS A 9 3.46 -4.17 -9.98
C HIS A 9 4.92 -4.64 -9.86
N PRO A 10 5.17 -5.94 -9.56
CA PRO A 10 6.45 -6.57 -9.83
C PRO A 10 6.71 -6.61 -11.35
N LEU A 11 7.96 -6.47 -11.74
CA LEU A 11 8.41 -6.58 -13.12
C LEU A 11 8.74 -8.04 -13.47
N GLY A 12 8.67 -8.37 -14.76
CA GLY A 12 9.10 -9.66 -15.32
C GLY A 12 10.62 -9.84 -15.37
N ILE A 13 11.33 -9.50 -14.29
CA ILE A 13 12.79 -9.52 -14.17
C ILE A 13 13.25 -10.52 -13.11
N ALA A 14 14.49 -10.97 -13.23
CA ALA A 14 15.14 -11.81 -12.23
C ALA A 14 15.05 -11.15 -10.84
N GLY A 15 14.49 -11.86 -9.87
CA GLY A 15 14.35 -11.41 -8.49
C GLY A 15 13.00 -10.80 -8.11
N GLU A 16 12.19 -10.28 -9.05
CA GLU A 16 10.82 -9.79 -8.78
C GLU A 16 9.73 -10.82 -9.10
N THR A 17 10.09 -11.93 -9.75
CA THR A 17 9.21 -13.05 -10.12
C THR A 17 9.38 -14.27 -9.23
N GLY A 18 8.36 -15.14 -9.16
CA GLY A 18 8.44 -16.49 -8.56
C GLY A 18 7.22 -17.34 -8.91
N SER A 19 7.38 -18.66 -9.01
CA SER A 19 6.25 -19.60 -9.20
C SER A 19 5.55 -19.90 -7.87
N GLU A 20 6.34 -20.18 -6.83
CA GLU A 20 5.84 -20.50 -5.49
C GLU A 20 5.50 -19.25 -4.69
N LEU A 21 4.59 -19.39 -3.73
CA LEU A 21 4.08 -18.28 -2.93
C LEU A 21 5.21 -17.49 -2.24
N ASP A 22 6.17 -18.16 -1.61
CA ASP A 22 7.25 -17.50 -0.86
C ASP A 22 8.22 -16.74 -1.79
N ALA A 23 8.48 -17.29 -2.99
CA ALA A 23 9.28 -16.64 -4.02
C ALA A 23 8.54 -15.42 -4.59
N ALA A 24 7.23 -15.52 -4.83
CA ALA A 24 6.39 -14.40 -5.25
C ALA A 24 6.29 -13.31 -4.17
N ILE A 25 6.21 -13.68 -2.88
CA ILE A 25 6.24 -12.74 -1.74
C ILE A 25 7.58 -11.98 -1.73
N LEU A 26 8.71 -12.67 -1.86
CA LEU A 26 10.02 -12.02 -1.94
C LEU A 26 10.14 -11.11 -3.18
N GLY A 27 9.52 -11.51 -4.30
CA GLY A 27 9.45 -10.72 -5.52
C GLY A 27 8.69 -9.41 -5.35
N VAL A 28 7.48 -9.44 -4.79
CA VAL A 28 6.69 -8.21 -4.54
C VAL A 28 7.30 -7.33 -3.45
N LYS A 29 8.03 -7.90 -2.46
CA LYS A 29 8.81 -7.11 -1.49
C LYS A 29 9.89 -6.26 -2.18
N ARG A 30 10.64 -6.84 -3.11
CA ARG A 30 11.66 -6.12 -3.91
C ARG A 30 11.03 -5.06 -4.80
N ALA A 31 9.93 -5.39 -5.47
CA ALA A 31 9.16 -4.44 -6.27
C ALA A 31 8.66 -3.25 -5.44
N ALA A 32 8.16 -3.50 -4.23
CA ALA A 32 7.73 -2.47 -3.29
C ALA A 32 8.89 -1.59 -2.82
N GLN A 33 10.04 -2.17 -2.45
CA GLN A 33 11.25 -1.41 -2.09
C GLN A 33 11.70 -0.48 -3.23
N ARG A 34 11.84 -1.00 -4.46
CA ARG A 34 12.18 -0.22 -5.66
C ARG A 34 11.17 0.90 -5.94
N LYS A 35 9.88 0.65 -5.75
CA LYS A 35 8.82 1.63 -6.04
C LYS A 35 8.63 2.67 -4.94
N LEU A 36 8.93 2.36 -3.68
CA LEU A 36 9.03 3.36 -2.60
C LEU A 36 10.19 4.33 -2.83
N GLU A 37 11.31 3.87 -3.39
CA GLU A 37 12.38 4.76 -3.85
C GLU A 37 11.93 5.61 -5.03
N HIS A 38 11.31 5.01 -6.06
CA HIS A 38 10.90 5.74 -7.26
C HIS A 38 9.76 6.76 -7.03
N GLU A 39 8.77 6.41 -6.22
CA GLU A 39 7.57 7.25 -5.99
C GLU A 39 7.78 8.27 -4.86
N LEU A 40 8.45 7.89 -3.76
CA LEU A 40 8.57 8.69 -2.53
C LEU A 40 10.00 9.08 -2.15
N GLY A 41 11.01 8.58 -2.86
CA GLY A 41 12.43 8.84 -2.58
C GLY A 41 12.97 8.11 -1.35
N ILE A 42 12.24 7.14 -0.80
CA ILE A 42 12.63 6.37 0.39
C ILE A 42 13.68 5.34 -0.02
N LYS A 43 14.87 5.41 0.59
CA LYS A 43 16.02 4.59 0.18
C LYS A 43 15.93 3.14 0.68
N PRO A 44 16.47 2.14 -0.07
CA PRO A 44 16.40 0.72 0.29
C PRO A 44 16.88 0.40 1.71
N GLU A 45 17.87 1.13 2.22
CA GLU A 45 18.45 0.96 3.56
C GLU A 45 17.49 1.40 4.68
N GLN A 46 16.53 2.29 4.37
CA GLN A 46 15.47 2.72 5.30
C GLN A 46 14.33 1.70 5.39
N VAL A 47 14.18 0.84 4.38
CA VAL A 47 13.12 -0.17 4.25
C VAL A 47 13.70 -1.50 3.75
N PRO A 48 14.48 -2.23 4.58
CA PRO A 48 15.04 -3.52 4.21
C PRO A 48 13.96 -4.62 4.14
N LEU A 49 14.20 -5.65 3.32
CA LEU A 49 13.18 -6.63 2.89
C LEU A 49 12.60 -7.50 4.02
N ASP A 50 13.30 -7.61 5.15
CA ASP A 50 12.84 -8.29 6.36
C ASP A 50 11.77 -7.49 7.12
N LYS A 51 11.74 -6.15 6.96
CA LYS A 51 10.78 -5.24 7.64
C LYS A 51 9.44 -5.11 6.91
N PHE A 52 9.29 -5.71 5.73
CA PHE A 52 8.00 -5.82 5.06
C PHE A 52 7.23 -7.03 5.59
N ASP A 53 6.04 -6.83 6.15
CA ASP A 53 5.10 -7.90 6.43
C ASP A 53 4.23 -8.21 5.20
N PHE A 54 4.04 -9.51 4.91
CA PHE A 54 3.04 -9.96 3.93
C PHE A 54 1.76 -10.39 4.67
N PHE A 55 0.66 -9.69 4.38
CA PHE A 55 -0.65 -9.96 4.99
C PHE A 55 -1.48 -10.96 4.17
N THR A 56 -1.95 -10.54 2.99
CA THR A 56 -2.90 -11.31 2.17
C THR A 56 -2.80 -10.92 0.69
N ARG A 57 -3.62 -11.54 -0.17
CA ARG A 57 -3.78 -11.19 -1.59
C ARG A 57 -5.23 -10.84 -1.88
N ILE A 58 -5.44 -9.77 -2.63
CA ILE A 58 -6.77 -9.25 -2.99
C ILE A 58 -6.87 -9.15 -4.52
N HIS A 59 -7.95 -9.64 -5.09
CA HIS A 59 -8.29 -9.50 -6.51
C HIS A 59 -9.55 -8.62 -6.64
N TYR A 60 -9.43 -7.52 -7.40
CA TYR A 60 -10.46 -6.48 -7.57
C TYR A 60 -10.44 -5.89 -9.00
N LYS A 61 -11.42 -5.04 -9.35
CA LYS A 61 -11.48 -4.31 -10.64
C LYS A 61 -12.11 -2.91 -10.48
N ALA A 62 -11.53 -1.85 -11.07
CA ALA A 62 -12.08 -0.49 -10.99
C ALA A 62 -11.59 0.53 -12.06
N PRO A 63 -12.35 1.61 -12.35
CA PRO A 63 -11.93 2.78 -13.17
C PRO A 63 -11.23 3.91 -12.35
N SER A 64 -10.74 4.98 -13.01
CA SER A 64 -9.81 5.97 -12.40
C SER A 64 -9.81 7.37 -13.06
N ASP A 65 -9.80 8.48 -12.28
CA ASP A 65 -9.56 9.87 -12.74
C ASP A 65 -9.11 10.88 -11.62
N GLY A 66 -8.44 11.99 -11.96
CA GLY A 66 -8.35 13.22 -11.12
C GLY A 66 -7.08 13.48 -10.23
N LYS A 67 -6.73 14.77 -10.02
CA LYS A 67 -5.42 15.29 -9.48
C LYS A 67 -5.52 16.69 -8.78
N TRP A 68 -4.95 16.90 -7.56
CA TRP A 68 -4.39 18.15 -6.90
C TRP A 68 -3.77 17.77 -5.50
N GLY A 69 -3.01 18.64 -4.80
CA GLY A 69 -2.20 18.33 -3.57
C GLY A 69 -2.00 19.52 -2.57
N GLU A 70 -0.92 19.75 -1.77
CA GLU A 70 0.50 19.30 -1.59
C GLU A 70 1.02 19.81 -0.16
N HIS A 71 2.13 19.47 0.58
CA HIS A 71 3.32 18.54 0.60
C HIS A 71 4.20 18.69 1.94
N GLU A 72 4.94 17.68 2.47
CA GLU A 72 6.09 17.78 3.48
C GLU A 72 7.04 16.52 3.45
N LYS A 73 8.17 16.50 4.19
CA LYS A 73 9.41 15.68 4.06
C LYS A 73 9.32 14.17 3.71
N LEU A 74 8.91 13.91 2.49
CA LEU A 74 9.40 12.81 1.65
C LEU A 74 10.27 13.41 0.51
N LYS A 75 10.64 12.63 -0.50
CA LYS A 75 11.12 13.18 -1.79
C LYS A 75 10.28 12.61 -2.95
N PRO A 76 8.99 12.94 -3.03
CA PRO A 76 8.10 12.30 -4.00
C PRO A 76 8.45 12.72 -5.43
N SER A 77 8.35 11.77 -6.37
CA SER A 77 8.51 12.05 -7.80
C SER A 77 7.27 12.77 -8.32
N PRO A 78 7.33 14.06 -8.77
CA PRO A 78 6.14 14.84 -9.14
C PRO A 78 5.36 14.28 -10.34
N ASN A 79 5.95 13.35 -11.08
CA ASN A 79 5.31 12.61 -12.17
C ASN A 79 4.40 11.49 -11.65
N GLU A 80 4.75 10.86 -10.52
CA GLU A 80 4.06 9.72 -9.92
C GLU A 80 3.13 10.18 -8.78
N VAL A 81 3.70 10.89 -7.80
CA VAL A 81 3.06 11.29 -6.54
C VAL A 81 2.91 12.79 -6.51
N ARG A 82 1.70 13.23 -6.19
CA ARG A 82 1.34 14.64 -6.09
C ARG A 82 1.39 15.16 -4.66
N ASP A 83 0.79 14.42 -3.74
CA ASP A 83 0.59 14.83 -2.35
C ASP A 83 0.82 13.64 -1.43
N THR A 84 1.18 13.92 -0.19
CA THR A 84 1.53 12.94 0.84
C THR A 84 1.07 13.45 2.19
N LYS A 85 0.13 12.74 2.83
CA LYS A 85 -0.39 13.09 4.14
C LYS A 85 -0.31 11.89 5.09
N TYR A 86 0.37 12.07 6.23
CA TYR A 86 0.25 11.16 7.37
C TYR A 86 -1.06 11.42 8.09
N VAL A 87 -1.76 10.34 8.47
CA VAL A 87 -3.09 10.39 9.10
C VAL A 87 -3.21 9.33 10.17
N SER A 88 -3.93 9.66 11.24
CA SER A 88 -4.52 8.67 12.15
C SER A 88 -5.67 7.90 11.49
N ALA A 89 -6.09 6.80 12.12
CA ALA A 89 -7.23 6.02 11.64
C ALA A 89 -8.54 6.83 11.58
N ASP A 90 -8.74 7.77 12.51
CA ASP A 90 -9.95 8.59 12.57
C ASP A 90 -9.92 9.77 11.59
N GLU A 91 -8.77 10.42 11.40
CA GLU A 91 -8.60 11.39 10.31
C GLU A 91 -8.85 10.77 8.94
N LEU A 92 -8.43 9.51 8.72
CA LEU A 92 -8.71 8.81 7.47
C LEU A 92 -10.21 8.55 7.26
N LYS A 93 -10.96 8.22 8.32
CA LYS A 93 -12.43 8.10 8.26
C LYS A 93 -13.06 9.44 7.88
N THR A 94 -12.74 10.51 8.60
CA THR A 94 -13.23 11.87 8.31
C THR A 94 -12.82 12.36 6.92
N MET A 95 -11.66 11.94 6.41
CA MET A 95 -11.25 12.26 5.03
C MET A 95 -12.08 11.51 3.97
N PHE A 96 -12.60 10.31 4.23
CA PHE A 96 -13.54 9.64 3.31
C PHE A 96 -14.91 10.33 3.21
N GLU A 97 -15.28 11.12 4.22
CA GLU A 97 -16.55 11.87 4.29
C GLU A 97 -16.48 13.21 3.53
N GLN A 98 -15.27 13.71 3.21
CA GLN A 98 -15.06 15.01 2.57
C GLN A 98 -15.37 14.96 1.05
N PRO A 99 -16.39 15.69 0.53
CA PRO A 99 -16.82 15.56 -0.86
C PRO A 99 -15.77 15.92 -1.93
N GLY A 100 -14.77 16.74 -1.58
CA GLY A 100 -13.66 17.10 -2.47
C GLY A 100 -12.60 16.01 -2.64
N LEU A 101 -12.54 15.00 -1.75
CA LEU A 101 -11.47 14.02 -1.73
C LEU A 101 -11.82 12.76 -2.54
N LYS A 102 -11.37 12.68 -3.79
CA LYS A 102 -11.43 11.45 -4.59
C LYS A 102 -10.37 10.44 -4.11
N PHE A 103 -10.79 9.26 -3.67
CA PHE A 103 -9.93 8.13 -3.32
C PHE A 103 -9.98 7.01 -4.37
N THR A 104 -8.88 6.28 -4.51
CA THR A 104 -8.84 5.11 -5.40
C THR A 104 -9.77 3.99 -4.91
N PRO A 105 -10.49 3.27 -5.79
CA PRO A 105 -11.49 2.30 -5.35
C PRO A 105 -10.92 1.11 -4.56
N TRP A 106 -9.71 0.64 -4.87
CA TRP A 106 -9.05 -0.42 -4.09
C TRP A 106 -8.71 0.02 -2.67
N PHE A 107 -8.33 1.28 -2.48
CA PHE A 107 -8.04 1.79 -1.14
C PHE A 107 -9.32 1.93 -0.31
N LYS A 108 -10.45 2.33 -0.92
CA LYS A 108 -11.77 2.26 -0.28
C LYS A 108 -12.14 0.83 0.11
N LEU A 109 -11.95 -0.16 -0.77
CA LEU A 109 -12.21 -1.58 -0.47
C LEU A 109 -11.35 -2.08 0.70
N ILE A 110 -10.04 -1.81 0.68
CA ILE A 110 -9.10 -2.19 1.75
C ILE A 110 -9.49 -1.53 3.09
N CYS A 111 -9.84 -0.24 3.08
CA CYS A 111 -10.27 0.48 4.28
C CYS A 111 -11.55 -0.11 4.89
N ASN A 112 -12.58 -0.32 4.06
CA ASN A 112 -13.90 -0.74 4.50
C ASN A 112 -14.00 -2.24 4.82
N SER A 113 -12.95 -3.04 4.62
CA SER A 113 -12.99 -4.50 4.79
C SER A 113 -11.90 -5.10 5.68
N MET A 114 -10.80 -4.38 5.94
CA MET A 114 -9.68 -4.94 6.72
C MET A 114 -8.76 -3.91 7.38
N LEU A 115 -8.49 -2.75 6.77
CA LEU A 115 -7.44 -1.84 7.28
C LEU A 115 -7.73 -1.33 8.69
N PHE A 116 -8.96 -0.87 8.97
CA PHE A 116 -9.29 -0.34 10.29
C PHE A 116 -9.29 -1.43 11.38
N GLU A 117 -9.61 -2.68 11.02
CA GLU A 117 -9.49 -3.83 11.92
C GLU A 117 -8.01 -4.09 12.25
N TRP A 118 -7.15 -4.21 11.23
CA TRP A 118 -5.71 -4.42 11.41
C TRP A 118 -5.05 -3.27 12.17
N TRP A 119 -5.44 -2.03 11.90
CA TRP A 119 -4.93 -0.84 12.59
C TRP A 119 -5.29 -0.83 14.08
N SER A 120 -6.50 -1.29 14.44
CA SER A 120 -6.90 -1.45 15.86
C SER A 120 -6.09 -2.52 16.62
N HIS A 121 -5.38 -3.38 15.88
CA HIS A 121 -4.46 -4.40 16.42
C HIS A 121 -2.98 -4.03 16.23
N LEU A 122 -2.65 -2.86 15.68
CA LEU A 122 -1.28 -2.46 15.38
C LEU A 122 -0.43 -2.36 16.66
N GLY A 123 0.75 -2.98 16.64
CA GLY A 123 1.64 -3.03 17.81
C GLY A 123 1.25 -4.06 18.89
N SER A 124 0.17 -4.82 18.69
CA SER A 124 -0.21 -5.92 19.59
C SER A 124 0.11 -7.31 18.99
N PRO A 125 0.28 -8.36 19.82
CA PRO A 125 0.45 -9.73 19.33
C PRO A 125 -0.73 -10.25 18.49
N THR A 126 -1.92 -9.64 18.60
CA THR A 126 -3.10 -10.09 17.84
C THR A 126 -3.10 -9.63 16.38
N LEU A 127 -2.09 -8.87 15.93
CA LEU A 127 -1.89 -8.54 14.52
C LEU A 127 -1.40 -9.74 13.70
N GLU A 128 -0.59 -10.63 14.30
CA GLU A 128 0.05 -11.74 13.58
C GLU A 128 -0.97 -12.72 12.95
N LYS A 129 -2.17 -12.84 13.53
CA LYS A 129 -3.26 -13.69 13.01
C LYS A 129 -3.78 -13.27 11.62
N TYR A 130 -3.45 -12.06 11.15
CA TYR A 130 -3.81 -11.56 9.81
C TYR A 130 -2.68 -11.69 8.78
N LYS A 131 -1.49 -12.17 9.19
CA LYS A 131 -0.33 -12.31 8.30
C LYS A 131 -0.32 -13.66 7.58
N GLY A 132 0.35 -13.73 6.44
CA GLY A 132 0.61 -14.99 5.73
C GLY A 132 -0.62 -15.69 5.16
N GLU A 133 -1.71 -14.98 4.86
CA GLU A 133 -2.95 -15.60 4.37
C GLU A 133 -2.72 -16.28 3.01
N LYS A 134 -2.85 -17.62 3.00
CA LYS A 134 -2.67 -18.45 1.79
C LYS A 134 -3.83 -18.35 0.80
N GLY A 135 -4.96 -17.77 1.21
CA GLY A 135 -6.11 -17.51 0.34
C GLY A 135 -5.86 -16.42 -0.72
N ILE A 136 -6.94 -16.08 -1.43
CA ILE A 136 -7.04 -14.85 -2.24
C ILE A 136 -8.44 -14.29 -2.00
N ARG A 137 -8.52 -13.10 -1.41
CA ARG A 137 -9.77 -12.36 -1.22
C ARG A 137 -10.25 -11.81 -2.57
N ARG A 138 -11.56 -11.87 -2.81
CA ARG A 138 -12.21 -11.37 -4.03
C ARG A 138 -13.18 -10.25 -3.64
N MET A 139 -13.05 -9.09 -4.28
CA MET A 139 -13.72 -7.83 -3.91
C MET A 139 -14.08 -7.00 -5.14
#